data_AF-A0A1G7UTZ3-F1
#
_entry.id   AF-A0A1G7UTZ3-F1
#
_cell.length_a   1.000
_cell.length_b   1.000
_cell.length_c   1.000
_cell.angle_alpha   90.00
_cell.angle_beta   90.00
_cell.angle_gamma   90.00
#
_symmetry.space_group_name_H-M   'P 1'
#
loop_
_entity.id
_entity.type
_entity.pdbx_description
1 polymer ?
#
loop_
_entity_poly.entity_id
_entity_poly.type
_entity_poly.pdbx_seq_one_letter_code
_entity_poly.pdbx_strand_id
1 'polypeptide(L)'
;MDFLFKEVFADVPSCYYLDSIWKDVANSKDNITKDAMYYTLNLVRILAYIEEKLVLSKKEGGEWAIKHLPVEYHRLIKDALCEYSKNETIIYDKVVSKRFAKYAITKIQKSLTR
;
A
#
# COMPACT_ATOMS: atom_id res chain seq x y z
N MET A 1 27.35 -27.75 0.96
CA MET A 1 26.15 -28.60 1.06
C MET A 1 25.85 -28.62 2.54
N ASP A 2 24.88 -27.86 3.03
CA ASP A 2 23.46 -27.98 2.67
C ASP A 2 22.73 -26.66 2.35
N PHE A 3 21.57 -26.83 1.72
CA PHE A 3 20.93 -25.94 0.75
C PHE A 3 20.09 -24.79 1.33
N LEU A 4 19.92 -23.80 0.46
CA LEU A 4 19.24 -22.51 0.55
C LEU A 4 17.86 -22.50 1.23
N PHE A 5 17.64 -21.56 2.17
CA PHE A 5 16.33 -20.99 2.48
C PHE A 5 15.94 -19.91 1.45
N LYS A 6 15.81 -20.30 0.18
CA LYS A 6 15.18 -19.47 -0.84
C LYS A 6 14.27 -20.39 -1.65
N GLU A 7 13.08 -19.88 -2.00
CA GLU A 7 12.04 -20.54 -2.81
C GLU A 7 10.87 -21.17 -2.04
N VAL A 8 10.25 -20.45 -1.10
CA VAL A 8 8.84 -20.72 -0.73
C VAL A 8 7.98 -19.47 -0.87
N PHE A 9 8.16 -18.75 -1.97
CA PHE A 9 7.09 -17.96 -2.58
C PHE A 9 7.18 -18.22 -4.07
N ALA A 10 6.88 -19.47 -4.47
CA ALA A 10 6.52 -19.77 -5.83
C ALA A 10 5.40 -18.82 -6.27
N ASP A 11 5.48 -18.35 -7.52
CA ASP A 11 4.51 -17.46 -8.19
C ASP A 11 3.06 -17.93 -8.02
N VAL A 12 2.42 -17.64 -6.88
CA VAL A 12 1.01 -17.25 -6.91
C VAL A 12 1.03 -16.01 -7.78
N PRO A 13 0.50 -16.03 -9.01
CA PRO A 13 0.78 -14.96 -9.93
C PRO A 13 0.29 -13.69 -9.24
N SER A 14 1.23 -12.78 -9.04
CA SER A 14 1.09 -11.58 -8.21
C SER A 14 -0.17 -10.80 -8.55
N CYS A 15 -0.70 -11.01 -9.77
CA CYS A 15 -2.03 -10.61 -10.19
C CYS A 15 -3.17 -11.05 -9.25
N TYR A 16 -3.26 -12.29 -8.75
CA TYR A 16 -4.35 -12.68 -7.83
C TYR A 16 -4.23 -12.00 -6.47
N TYR A 17 -3.00 -11.85 -5.98
CA TYR A 17 -2.73 -11.17 -4.73
C TYR A 17 -3.08 -9.68 -4.81
N LEU A 18 -2.66 -9.03 -5.89
CA LEU A 18 -2.97 -7.62 -6.13
C LEU A 18 -4.42 -7.40 -6.51
N ASP A 19 -5.07 -8.36 -7.17
CA ASP A 19 -6.50 -8.32 -7.49
C ASP A 19 -7.33 -8.41 -6.20
N SER A 20 -6.92 -9.26 -5.23
CA SER A 20 -7.53 -9.27 -3.90
C SER A 20 -7.38 -7.91 -3.21
N ILE A 21 -6.17 -7.34 -3.18
CA ILE A 21 -5.92 -6.04 -2.55
C ILE A 21 -6.72 -4.94 -3.29
N TRP A 22 -6.76 -4.98 -4.61
CA TRP A 22 -7.49 -4.00 -5.42
C TRP A 22 -9.00 -4.04 -5.13
N LYS A 23 -9.60 -5.24 -5.09
CA LYS A 23 -11.02 -5.42 -4.71
C LYS A 23 -11.30 -4.81 -3.33
N ASP A 24 -10.38 -5.00 -2.39
CA ASP A 24 -10.51 -4.45 -1.03
C ASP A 24 -10.40 -2.92 -1.00
N VAL A 25 -9.56 -2.32 -1.85
CA VAL A 25 -9.25 -0.88 -1.81
C VAL A 25 -9.89 -0.03 -2.91
N ALA A 26 -10.62 -0.61 -3.87
CA ALA A 26 -11.24 0.13 -4.96
C ALA A 26 -12.18 1.25 -4.48
N ASN A 27 -12.84 1.05 -3.33
CA ASN A 27 -13.70 2.02 -2.66
C ASN A 27 -13.01 2.75 -1.48
N SER A 28 -11.68 2.82 -1.48
CA SER A 28 -10.88 3.37 -0.37
C SER A 28 -11.15 4.84 -0.07
N LYS A 29 -11.65 5.64 -1.02
CA LYS A 29 -11.95 7.06 -0.80
C LYS A 29 -12.86 7.29 0.41
N ASP A 30 -13.86 6.43 0.61
CA ASP A 30 -14.80 6.54 1.73
C ASP A 30 -14.45 5.58 2.88
N ASN A 31 -13.76 4.48 2.59
CA ASN A 31 -13.40 3.49 3.60
C ASN A 31 -12.07 3.77 4.32
N ILE A 32 -11.18 4.62 3.77
CA ILE A 32 -9.90 4.94 4.42
C ILE A 32 -10.08 5.60 5.79
N THR A 33 -11.21 6.26 6.04
CA THR A 33 -11.49 6.81 7.37
C THR A 33 -11.94 5.77 8.39
N LYS A 34 -12.20 4.52 7.98
CA LYS A 34 -12.55 3.40 8.87
C LYS A 34 -11.31 2.63 9.32
N ASP A 35 -10.31 2.52 8.44
CA ASP A 35 -9.05 1.84 8.74
C ASP A 35 -7.90 2.46 7.92
N ALA A 36 -7.42 3.62 8.38
CA ALA A 36 -6.45 4.40 7.61
C ALA A 36 -5.13 3.66 7.42
N MET A 37 -4.67 2.88 8.41
CA MET A 37 -3.47 2.07 8.30
C MET A 37 -3.61 1.01 7.21
N TYR A 38 -4.67 0.20 7.27
CA TYR A 38 -4.88 -0.90 6.30
C TYR A 38 -4.94 -0.36 4.88
N TYR A 39 -5.77 0.65 4.63
CA TYR A 39 -5.95 1.21 3.30
C TYR A 39 -4.68 1.91 2.82
N THR A 40 -3.98 2.66 3.68
CA THR A 40 -2.73 3.34 3.31
C THR A 40 -1.68 2.33 2.86
N LEU A 41 -1.41 1.31 3.69
CA LEU A 41 -0.36 0.33 3.40
C LEU A 41 -0.71 -0.56 2.21
N ASN A 42 -1.98 -0.87 1.97
CA ASN A 42 -2.38 -1.64 0.79
C ASN A 42 -2.31 -0.82 -0.51
N LEU A 43 -2.70 0.45 -0.49
CA LEU A 43 -2.62 1.33 -1.66
C LEU A 43 -1.16 1.52 -2.11
N VAL A 44 -0.23 1.75 -1.19
CA VAL A 44 1.20 1.94 -1.56
C VAL A 44 1.82 0.69 -2.18
N ARG A 45 1.35 -0.50 -1.81
CA ARG A 45 1.85 -1.77 -2.37
C ARG A 45 1.39 -1.96 -3.81
N ILE A 46 0.15 -1.55 -4.12
CA ILE A 46 -0.34 -1.55 -5.51
C ILE A 46 0.44 -0.51 -6.34
N LEU A 47 0.70 0.68 -5.78
CA LEU A 47 1.50 1.70 -6.47
C LEU A 47 2.92 1.19 -6.80
N ALA A 48 3.60 0.57 -5.84
CA ALA A 48 4.93 -0.02 -6.06
C ALA A 48 4.92 -1.08 -7.16
N TYR A 49 3.89 -1.93 -7.20
CA TYR A 49 3.76 -2.91 -8.28
C TYR A 49 3.51 -2.24 -9.64
N ILE A 50 2.64 -1.24 -9.70
CA ILE A 50 2.32 -0.58 -10.96
C ILE A 50 3.54 0.15 -11.52
N GLU A 51 4.31 0.83 -10.67
CA GLU A 51 5.45 1.66 -11.06
C GLU A 51 6.71 0.83 -11.32
N GLU A 52 7.00 -0.18 -10.50
CA GLU A 52 8.28 -0.90 -10.52
C GLU A 52 8.14 -2.43 -10.57
N LYS A 53 6.92 -2.97 -10.69
CA LYS A 53 6.64 -4.42 -10.67
C LYS A 53 7.09 -5.12 -9.38
N LEU A 54 7.21 -4.37 -8.29
CA LEU A 54 7.58 -4.90 -6.98
C LEU A 54 6.37 -5.47 -6.22
N VAL A 55 6.50 -6.70 -5.73
CA VAL A 55 5.54 -7.32 -4.80
C VAL A 55 6.08 -7.14 -3.39
N LEU A 56 5.56 -6.12 -2.69
CA LEU A 56 6.08 -5.71 -1.38
C LEU A 56 5.15 -6.12 -0.23
N SER A 57 5.72 -6.40 0.93
CA SER A 57 5.01 -6.47 2.20
C SER A 57 4.44 -5.09 2.62
N LYS A 58 3.63 -5.03 3.68
CA LYS A 58 3.12 -3.77 4.25
C LYS A 58 4.24 -2.81 4.66
N LYS A 59 5.27 -3.35 5.32
CA LYS A 59 6.43 -2.58 5.76
C LYS A 59 7.21 -2.03 4.57
N GLU A 60 7.60 -2.91 3.65
CA GLU A 60 8.39 -2.53 2.47
C GLU A 60 7.62 -1.56 1.56
N GLY A 61 6.30 -1.73 1.41
CA GLY A 61 5.46 -0.81 0.64
C GLY A 61 5.43 0.59 1.23
N GLY A 62 5.35 0.72 2.56
CA GLY A 62 5.43 2.04 3.22
C GLY A 62 6.82 2.68 3.08
N GLU A 63 7.89 1.89 3.24
CA GLU A 63 9.27 2.36 3.05
C GLU A 63 9.55 2.80 1.61
N TRP A 64 9.05 2.04 0.64
CA TRP A 64 9.08 2.40 -0.77
C TRP A 64 8.33 3.72 -1.00
N ALA A 65 7.13 3.87 -0.43
CA ALA A 65 6.32 5.06 -0.65
C ALA A 65 6.92 6.34 -0.08
N ILE A 66 7.65 6.28 1.03
CA ILE A 66 8.37 7.44 1.59
C ILE A 66 9.46 7.94 0.61
N LYS A 67 10.02 7.07 -0.24
CA LYS A 67 11.04 7.42 -1.23
C LYS A 67 10.44 7.93 -2.55
N HIS A 68 9.24 7.49 -2.92
CA HIS A 68 8.68 7.69 -4.27
C HIS A 68 7.44 8.59 -4.32
N LEU A 69 6.68 8.71 -3.22
CA LEU A 69 5.43 9.48 -3.21
C LEU A 69 5.63 10.91 -2.72
N PRO A 70 4.70 11.84 -3.07
CA PRO A 70 4.75 13.22 -2.62
C PRO A 70 4.90 13.37 -1.11
N VAL A 71 5.74 14.33 -0.69
CA VAL A 71 6.07 14.59 0.72
C VAL A 71 4.84 14.87 1.60
N GLU A 72 3.77 15.41 1.00
CA GLU A 72 2.50 15.67 1.68
C GLU A 72 1.83 14.41 2.26
N TYR A 73 2.16 13.22 1.77
CA TYR A 73 1.62 11.95 2.27
C TYR A 73 2.59 11.21 3.21
N HIS A 74 3.83 11.67 3.36
CA HIS A 74 4.84 10.94 4.14
C HIS A 74 4.45 10.77 5.60
N ARG A 75 3.79 11.77 6.20
CA ARG A 75 3.34 11.67 7.59
C ARG A 75 2.32 10.54 7.76
N LEU A 76 1.29 10.53 6.91
CA LEU A 76 0.26 9.47 6.87
C LEU A 76 0.89 8.07 6.72
N ILE A 77 1.86 7.92 5.81
CA ILE A 77 2.53 6.65 5.56
C ILE A 77 3.38 6.21 6.76
N LYS A 78 4.13 7.13 7.37
CA LYS A 78 4.95 6.85 8.56
C LYS A 78 4.09 6.47 9.76
N ASP A 79 2.97 7.16 9.95
CA ASP A 79 2.00 6.85 10.99
C ASP A 79 1.42 5.45 10.76
N ALA A 80 0.99 5.13 9.54
CA ALA A 80 0.51 3.78 9.20
C ALA A 80 1.55 2.67 9.45
N LEU A 81 2.84 2.92 9.14
CA LEU A 81 3.93 2.00 9.46
C LEU A 81 4.13 1.83 10.97
N CYS A 82 3.99 2.91 11.74
CA CYS A 82 4.12 2.89 13.19
C CYS A 82 3.01 2.06 13.84
N GLU A 83 1.75 2.31 13.47
CA GLU A 83 0.61 1.51 13.93
C GLU A 83 0.77 0.03 13.57
N TYR A 84 1.13 -0.27 12.32
CA TYR A 84 1.33 -1.64 11.88
C TYR A 84 2.44 -2.37 12.65
N SER A 85 3.53 -1.67 13.00
CA SER A 85 4.70 -2.29 13.63
C SER A 85 4.58 -2.38 15.15
N LYS A 86 3.92 -1.41 15.78
CA LYS A 86 3.85 -1.28 17.25
C LYS A 86 2.48 -1.62 17.83
N ASN A 87 1.49 -1.87 16.97
CA ASN A 87 0.10 -2.10 17.37
C ASN A 87 -0.46 -0.92 18.21
N GLU A 88 0.00 0.30 17.92
CA GLU A 88 -0.43 1.54 18.55
C GLU A 88 -1.60 2.15 17.77
N THR A 89 -2.65 2.59 18.47
CA THR A 89 -3.74 3.32 17.84
C THR A 89 -3.30 4.74 17.49
N ILE A 90 -3.37 5.10 16.21
CA ILE A 90 -3.06 6.45 15.73
C ILE A 90 -4.33 7.15 15.26
N ILE A 91 -4.44 8.43 15.59
CA ILE A 91 -5.50 9.30 15.07
C ILE A 91 -5.00 9.92 13.77
N TYR A 92 -5.66 9.55 12.67
CA TYR A 92 -5.32 10.06 11.34
C TYR A 92 -6.07 11.33 10.98
N ASP A 93 -5.39 12.23 10.28
CA ASP A 93 -6.06 13.32 9.57
C ASP A 93 -6.94 12.73 8.46
N LYS A 94 -8.25 12.84 8.65
CA LYS A 94 -9.26 12.31 7.71
C LYS A 94 -9.19 13.00 6.35
N VAL A 95 -8.86 14.29 6.30
CA VAL A 95 -8.77 15.05 5.05
C VAL A 95 -7.56 14.59 4.26
N VAL A 96 -6.40 14.47 4.90
CA VAL A 96 -5.17 13.97 4.26
C VAL A 96 -5.35 12.52 3.81
N SER A 97 -5.98 11.68 4.64
CA SER A 97 -6.28 10.28 4.30
C SER A 97 -7.16 10.17 3.06
N LYS A 98 -8.27 10.92 2.99
CA LYS A 98 -9.14 10.93 1.80
C LYS A 98 -8.44 11.45 0.54
N ARG A 99 -7.60 12.49 0.69
CA ARG A 99 -6.77 13.01 -0.41
C ARG A 99 -5.80 11.95 -0.92
N PHE A 100 -5.12 11.25 -0.01
CA PHE A 100 -4.21 10.16 -0.36
C PHE A 100 -4.92 9.02 -1.10
N ALA A 101 -6.06 8.55 -0.59
CA ALA A 101 -6.86 7.53 -1.26
C ALA A 101 -7.26 7.96 -2.68
N LYS A 102 -7.74 9.20 -2.84
CA LYS A 102 -8.07 9.75 -4.17
C LYS A 102 -6.84 9.79 -5.08
N TYR A 103 -5.70 10.27 -4.59
CA TYR A 103 -4.44 10.31 -5.33
C TYR A 103 -4.02 8.91 -5.82
N ALA A 104 -3.94 7.95 -4.89
CA ALA A 104 -3.50 6.59 -5.19
C ALA A 104 -4.44 5.89 -6.17
N ILE A 105 -5.76 5.93 -5.94
CA ILE A 105 -6.75 5.32 -6.84
C ILE A 105 -6.69 5.94 -8.24
N THR A 106 -6.58 7.27 -8.34
CA THR A 106 -6.47 7.94 -9.64
C THR A 106 -5.22 7.48 -10.39
N LYS A 107 -4.08 7.33 -9.70
CA LYS A 107 -2.82 6.87 -10.30
C LYS A 107 -2.93 5.41 -10.74
N ILE A 108 -3.53 4.55 -9.92
CA ILE A 108 -3.75 3.13 -10.23
C ILE A 108 -4.66 2.97 -11.47
N GLN A 109 -5.82 3.63 -11.49
CA GLN A 109 -6.77 3.53 -12.60
C GLN A 109 -6.16 3.98 -13.93
N LYS A 110 -5.40 5.09 -13.92
CA LYS A 110 -4.72 5.59 -15.12
C LYS A 110 -3.70 4.61 -15.70
N SER A 111 -3.09 3.78 -14.85
CA SER A 111 -2.10 2.79 -15.27
C SER A 111 -2.72 1.47 -15.74
N LEU A 112 -3.99 1.20 -15.41
CA LEU A 112 -4.73 0.02 -15.88
C LEU A 112 -5.45 0.24 -17.22
N THR A 113 -5.65 1.49 -17.62
CA THR A 113 -6.29 1.87 -18.90
C THR A 113 -5.29 2.11 -20.03
N ARG A 114 -4.01 1.74 -19.82
CA ARG A 114 -2.93 1.82 -20.81
C ARG A 114 -2.50 0.42 -21.19
#